data_AF-A0A0D0BTW7-F1
#
_entry.id   AF-A0A0D0BTW7-F1
#
_cell.length_a   1.000
_cell.length_b   1.000
_cell.length_c   1.000
_cell.angle_alpha   90.00
_cell.angle_beta   90.00
_cell.angle_gamma   90.00
#
_symmetry.space_group_name_H-M   'P 1'
#
loop_
_entity.id
_entity.type
_entity.pdbx_description
1 polymer ?
#
loop_
_entity_poly.entity_id
_entity_poly.type
_entity_poly.pdbx_seq_one_letter_code
_entity_poly.pdbx_strand_id
1 'polypeptide(L)' 'MKFFAIISIIVAAAIGVGAVAPDADSACRCPNNCSHKFGDSCKFKDNGNTIQGACVNGNGGLTCAT' A
#
# COMPACT_ATOMS: atom_id res chain seq x y z
N MET A 1 -25.90 -35.15 -20.57
CA MET A 1 -25.58 -33.74 -20.89
C MET A 1 -26.18 -32.86 -19.80
N LYS A 2 -25.42 -32.50 -18.76
CA LYS A 2 -25.88 -31.54 -17.75
C LYS A 2 -24.70 -30.63 -17.42
N PHE A 3 -24.74 -29.44 -18.00
CA PHE A 3 -23.71 -28.41 -17.90
C PHE A 3 -23.72 -27.82 -16.50
N PHE A 4 -22.68 -28.07 -15.72
CA PHE A 4 -22.41 -27.31 -14.50
C PHE A 4 -21.57 -26.09 -14.89
N ALA A 5 -22.24 -25.00 -15.28
CA ALA A 5 -21.59 -23.70 -15.44
C ALA A 5 -21.33 -23.13 -14.05
N ILE A 6 -20.11 -23.33 -13.54
CA ILE A 6 -19.65 -22.72 -12.29
C ILE A 6 -19.19 -21.30 -12.65
N ILE A 7 -20.06 -20.32 -12.41
CA ILE A 7 -19.75 -18.90 -12.61
C ILE A 7 -18.91 -18.47 -11.41
N SER A 8 -17.58 -18.58 -11.53
CA SER A 8 -16.64 -18.04 -10.56
C SER A 8 -16.64 -16.52 -10.67
N ILE A 9 -17.44 -15.86 -9.84
CA ILE A 9 -17.41 -14.40 -9.66
C ILE A 9 -16.11 -14.07 -8.92
N ILE A 10 -15.09 -13.66 -9.66
CA ILE A 10 -13.86 -13.13 -9.06
C ILE A 10 -14.19 -11.71 -8.58
N VAL A 11 -14.60 -11.57 -7.32
CA VAL A 11 -14.59 -10.27 -6.64
C VAL A 11 -13.12 -9.91 -6.46
N ALA A 12 -12.56 -9.19 -7.42
CA ALA A 12 -11.32 -8.47 -7.22
C ALA A 12 -11.61 -7.36 -6.21
N ALA A 13 -11.34 -7.65 -4.93
CA ALA A 13 -11.31 -6.64 -3.90
C ALA A 13 -10.30 -5.57 -4.33
N ALA A 14 -10.76 -4.33 -4.46
CA ALA A 14 -9.91 -3.18 -4.68
C ALA A 14 -8.95 -3.05 -3.49
N ILE A 15 -7.72 -3.56 -3.66
CA ILE A 15 -6.65 -3.41 -2.69
C ILE A 15 -6.11 -1.97 -2.77
N GLY A 16 -6.74 -1.10 -1.98
CA GLY A 16 -6.13 0.00 -1.25
C GLY A 16 -5.18 0.93 -1.99
N VAL A 17 -5.70 1.77 -2.89
CA VAL A 17 -5.09 3.08 -3.12
C VAL A 17 -5.62 4.03 -2.05
N GLY A 18 -4.83 4.28 -1.00
CA GLY A 18 -5.01 5.46 -0.14
C GLY A 18 -5.31 5.22 1.34
N ALA A 19 -4.87 4.12 1.96
CA ALA A 19 -4.76 4.12 3.42
C ALA A 19 -3.60 5.04 3.82
N VAL A 20 -3.88 6.13 4.53
CA VAL A 20 -2.81 6.99 5.09
C VAL A 20 -2.16 6.22 6.24
N ALA A 21 -0.86 5.95 6.13
CA ALA A 21 -0.12 5.21 7.14
C ALA A 21 0.06 6.02 8.44
N PRO A 22 0.26 5.35 9.59
CA PRO A 22 0.47 6.04 10.86
C PRO A 22 1.83 6.76 10.97
N ASP A 23 2.83 6.32 10.20
CA ASP A 23 4.20 6.84 10.22
C ASP A 23 4.89 6.63 8.86
N ALA A 24 6.03 7.30 8.66
CA ALA A 24 6.76 7.31 7.39
C ALA A 24 7.29 5.93 6.97
N ASP A 25 7.74 5.12 7.93
CA ASP A 25 8.25 3.78 7.63
C ASP A 25 7.10 2.84 7.26
N SER A 26 6.01 2.81 8.03
CA SER A 26 4.82 2.02 7.75
C SER A 26 4.18 2.34 6.40
N ALA A 27 4.34 3.58 5.91
CA ALA A 27 3.85 4.01 4.60
C ALA A 27 4.54 3.32 3.42
N CYS A 28 5.76 2.81 3.65
CA CYS A 28 6.55 2.12 2.64
C CYS A 28 6.90 0.67 3.03
N ARG A 29 6.73 0.32 4.31
CA ARG A 29 6.97 -1.01 4.89
C ARG A 29 5.64 -1.53 5.44
N CYS A 30 4.74 -1.98 4.58
CA CYS A 30 3.54 -2.65 5.08
C CYS A 30 3.87 -4.09 5.51
N PRO A 31 3.47 -4.50 6.73
CA PRO A 31 3.76 -5.83 7.26
C PRO A 31 3.00 -6.98 6.59
N ASN A 32 2.15 -6.71 5.58
CA ASN A 32 1.39 -7.72 4.85
C ASN A 32 1.36 -7.45 3.33
N ASN A 33 2.54 -7.48 2.71
CA ASN A 33 2.69 -7.67 1.26
C ASN A 33 2.24 -6.50 0.34
N CYS A 34 2.30 -5.25 0.80
CA CYS A 34 2.26 -4.13 -0.16
C CYS A 34 3.60 -4.07 -0.88
N SER A 35 3.58 -4.30 -2.19
CA SER A 35 4.72 -4.25 -3.10
C SER A 35 5.23 -2.82 -3.34
N HIS A 36 5.39 -2.02 -2.28
CA HIS A 36 5.95 -0.69 -2.40
C HIS A 36 7.42 -0.78 -2.83
N LYS A 37 7.76 -0.04 -3.88
CA LYS A 37 9.09 0.05 -4.47
C LYS A 37 9.68 1.43 -4.19
N PHE A 38 10.99 1.53 -4.40
CA PHE A 38 11.65 2.83 -4.43
C PHE A 38 10.98 3.73 -5.49
N GLY A 39 10.60 4.94 -5.08
CA GLY A 39 9.87 5.91 -5.89
C GLY A 39 8.35 5.80 -5.85
N ASP A 40 7.78 4.79 -5.18
CA ASP A 40 6.32 4.68 -5.06
C ASP A 40 5.77 5.81 -4.19
N SER A 41 4.60 6.34 -4.59
CA SER A 41 3.91 7.36 -3.81
C SER A 41 3.47 6.82 -2.46
N CYS A 42 3.77 7.54 -1.40
CA CYS A 42 3.42 7.18 -0.03
C CYS A 42 2.71 8.35 0.68
N LYS A 43 1.87 8.02 1.66
CA LYS A 43 1.18 9.01 2.51
C LYS A 43 1.18 8.54 3.96
N PHE A 44 1.51 9.43 4.89
CA PHE A 44 1.47 9.12 6.32
C PHE A 44 0.92 10.28 7.15
N LYS A 45 0.51 9.98 8.38
CA LYS A 45 0.07 10.96 9.37
C LYS A 45 1.26 11.46 10.17
N ASP A 46 1.47 12.77 10.19
CA ASP A 46 2.43 13.42 11.08
C ASP A 46 1.74 14.57 11.81
N ASN A 47 1.72 14.51 13.14
CA ASN A 47 1.11 15.53 14.00
C ASN A 47 -0.32 15.96 13.57
N GLY A 48 -1.14 15.01 13.11
CA GLY A 48 -2.50 15.22 12.59
C GLY A 48 -2.59 15.57 11.10
N ASN A 49 -1.49 15.99 10.48
CA ASN A 49 -1.41 16.31 9.06
C ASN A 49 -1.20 15.06 8.20
N THR A 50 -1.71 15.06 6.97
CA THR A 50 -1.35 14.04 5.98
C THR A 50 -0.14 14.54 5.20
N ILE A 51 0.98 13.87 5.35
CA ILE A 51 2.19 14.11 4.56
C ILE A 51 2.18 13.17 3.36
N GLN A 52 2.59 13.67 2.20
CA GLN A 52 2.68 12.92 0.95
C GLN A 52 4.12 12.99 0.46
N GLY A 53 4.61 11.89 -0.09
CA GLY A 53 5.99 11.79 -0.54
C GLY A 53 6.20 10.57 -1.42
N ALA A 54 7.47 10.17 -1.54
CA ALA A 54 7.88 8.96 -2.22
C ALA A 54 8.71 8.05 -1.30
N CYS A 55 8.59 6.75 -1.52
CA CYS A 55 9.38 5.76 -0.81
C CYS A 55 10.85 5.83 -1.25
N VAL A 56 11.74 6.11 -0.30
CA VAL A 56 13.19 6.16 -0.50
C VAL A 56 13.90 5.11 0.36
N ASN A 57 15.14 4.76 0.04
CA ASN A 57 15.93 3.85 0.87
C ASN A 57 16.36 4.55 2.16
N GLY A 58 15.81 4.10 3.29
CA GLY A 58 16.17 4.55 4.63
C GLY A 58 16.92 3.49 5.42
N ASN A 59 17.01 3.69 6.74
CA ASN A 59 17.77 2.83 7.62
C ASN A 59 17.08 1.45 7.74
N GLY A 60 17.56 0.45 6.98
CA GLY A 60 17.06 -0.93 7.01
C GLY A 60 15.83 -1.23 6.15
N GLY A 61 15.47 -0.37 5.18
CA GLY A 61 14.33 -0.59 4.27
C GLY A 61 13.75 0.70 3.70
N LEU A 62 12.71 0.59 2.87
CA LEU A 62 12.06 1.78 2.29
C LEU A 62 11.36 2.63 3.36
N THR A 63 11.42 3.95 3.25
CA THR A 63 10.78 4.90 4.16
C THR A 63 10.20 6.06 3.35
N CYS A 64 9.10 6.66 3.80
CA CYS A 64 8.43 7.73 3.07
C CYS A 64 9.12 9.07 3.31
N ALA A 65 9.61 9.71 2.25
CA ALA A 65 10.21 11.05 2.30
C ALA A 65 9.45 12.01 1.37
N THR A 66 9.24 13.25 1.84
CA THR A 66 8.72 14.36 1.03
C THR A 66 9.79 14.92 0.11
#